data_AF-A0A2I4CVE4-F1
#
_entry.id   AF-A0A2I4CVE4-F1
#
_cell.length_a   1.000
_cell.length_b   1.000
_cell.length_c   1.000
_cell.angle_alpha   90.00
_cell.angle_beta   90.00
_cell.angle_gamma   90.00
#
_symmetry.space_group_name_H-M   'P 1'
#
loop_
_entity.id
_entity.type
_entity.pdbx_description
1 polymer ?
#
loop_
_entity_poly.entity_id
_entity_poly.type
_entity_poly.pdbx_seq_one_letter_code
_entity_poly.pdbx_strand_id
1 'polypeptide(L)'
;MLATGAAVTTALAQVDREKIYLWINELSSPETRENALLELSKKRESVPDLAPMLWHSCGTIAALLQEIVNIYPSINPPTLTAHQSNRVCNALALLQCVASHPETR
;
A
#
# COMPACT_ATOMS: atom_id res chain seq x y z
N MET A 1 6.54 -26.73 -28.60
CA MET A 1 5.45 -26.38 -27.66
C MET A 1 5.97 -25.68 -26.38
N LEU A 2 6.94 -24.75 -26.48
CA LEU A 2 7.52 -24.07 -25.28
C LEU A 2 7.20 -22.56 -25.20
N ALA A 3 6.54 -21.98 -26.22
CA ALA A 3 6.28 -20.53 -26.28
C ALA A 3 5.03 -20.07 -25.50
N THR A 4 4.09 -20.98 -25.18
CA THR A 4 2.83 -20.63 -24.52
C THR A 4 2.97 -20.37 -23.02
N GLY A 5 3.94 -20.99 -22.34
CA GLY A 5 4.15 -20.83 -20.90
C GLY A 5 4.63 -19.43 -20.51
N ALA A 6 5.61 -18.89 -21.24
CA ALA A 6 6.18 -17.56 -20.97
C ALA A 6 5.16 -16.43 -21.14
N ALA A 7 4.34 -16.48 -22.19
CA ALA A 7 3.30 -15.48 -22.44
C ALA A 7 2.24 -15.43 -21.33
N VAL A 8 1.86 -16.60 -20.78
CA VAL A 8 0.91 -16.69 -19.67
C VAL A 8 1.51 -16.13 -18.38
N THR A 9 2.79 -16.40 -18.09
CA THR A 9 3.47 -15.84 -16.91
C THR A 9 3.60 -14.32 -16.99
N THR A 10 3.92 -13.78 -18.18
CA THR A 10 3.99 -12.33 -18.39
C THR A 10 2.62 -11.66 -18.26
N ALA A 11 1.56 -12.26 -18.79
CA ALA A 11 0.20 -11.73 -18.66
C ALA A 11 -0.28 -11.68 -17.20
N LEU A 12 0.01 -12.71 -16.41
CA LEU A 12 -0.34 -12.73 -14.98
C LEU A 12 0.39 -11.64 -14.19
N ALA A 13 1.69 -11.45 -14.45
CA ALA A 13 2.48 -10.40 -13.81
C ALA A 13 1.99 -8.99 -14.20
N GLN A 14 1.49 -8.83 -15.43
CA GLN A 14 0.92 -7.57 -15.90
C GLN A 14 -0.40 -7.24 -15.20
N VAL A 15 -1.30 -8.23 -15.06
CA VAL A 15 -2.56 -8.09 -14.31
C VAL A 15 -2.31 -7.74 -12.84
N ASP A 16 -1.26 -8.31 -12.23
CA ASP A 16 -0.88 -7.98 -10.85
C ASP A 16 -0.38 -6.53 -10.71
N ARG A 17 0.38 -6.01 -11.68
CA ARG A 17 0.77 -4.58 -11.69
C ARG A 17 -0.43 -3.65 -11.83
N GLU A 18 -1.35 -3.94 -12.73
CA GLU A 18 -2.55 -3.12 -12.94
C GLU A 18 -3.37 -2.98 -11.65
N LYS A 19 -3.53 -4.08 -10.92
CA LYS A 19 -4.18 -4.07 -9.60
C LYS A 19 -3.44 -3.20 -8.58
N ILE A 20 -2.12 -3.25 -8.56
CA ILE A 20 -1.32 -2.40 -7.66
C ILE A 20 -1.56 -0.93 -7.96
N TYR A 21 -1.51 -0.51 -9.23
CA TYR A 21 -1.82 0.88 -9.59
C TYR A 21 -3.24 1.29 -9.20
N LEU A 22 -4.21 0.39 -9.38
CA LEU A 22 -5.58 0.62 -8.97
C LEU A 22 -5.68 0.83 -7.45
N TRP A 23 -5.07 -0.03 -6.64
CA TRP A 23 -5.05 0.14 -5.18
C TRP A 23 -4.34 1.42 -4.75
N ILE A 24 -3.23 1.80 -5.41
CA ILE A 24 -2.54 3.06 -5.12
C ILE A 24 -3.46 4.25 -5.37
N ASN A 25 -4.22 4.25 -6.47
CA ASN A 25 -5.21 5.29 -6.74
C ASN A 25 -6.33 5.29 -5.69
N GLU A 26 -6.81 4.11 -5.30
CA GLU A 26 -7.84 3.92 -4.28
C GLU A 26 -7.40 4.40 -2.88
N LEU A 27 -6.11 4.55 -2.59
CA LEU A 27 -5.64 5.17 -1.34
C LEU A 27 -6.10 6.63 -1.22
N SER A 28 -6.38 7.31 -2.34
CA SER A 28 -6.83 8.70 -2.33
C SER A 28 -8.23 8.84 -1.72
N SER A 29 -9.13 7.88 -1.98
CA SER A 29 -10.51 7.93 -1.49
C SER A 29 -10.65 7.26 -0.11
N PRO A 30 -11.21 7.95 0.91
CA PRO A 30 -11.37 7.39 2.26
C PRO A 30 -12.18 6.07 2.31
N GLU A 31 -13.12 5.89 1.38
CA GLU A 31 -14.02 4.72 1.33
C GLU A 31 -13.30 3.45 0.86
N THR A 32 -12.37 3.59 -0.08
CA THR A 32 -11.61 2.46 -0.67
C THR A 32 -10.25 2.25 -0.02
N ARG A 33 -9.72 3.28 0.65
CA ARG A 33 -8.37 3.30 1.22
C ARG A 33 -8.09 2.14 2.15
N GLU A 34 -9.05 1.76 2.99
CA GLU A 34 -8.84 0.68 3.96
C GLU A 34 -8.52 -0.65 3.29
N ASN A 35 -9.28 -1.01 2.27
CA ASN A 35 -9.05 -2.23 1.50
C ASN A 35 -7.73 -2.15 0.73
N ALA A 36 -7.45 -1.00 0.10
CA ALA A 36 -6.21 -0.76 -0.62
C ALA A 36 -4.98 -0.88 0.30
N LEU A 37 -5.02 -0.33 1.52
CA LEU A 37 -3.95 -0.46 2.51
C LEU A 37 -3.65 -1.92 2.84
N LEU A 38 -4.71 -2.72 3.04
CA LEU A 38 -4.57 -4.14 3.37
C LEU A 38 -3.98 -4.94 2.21
N GLU A 39 -4.43 -4.70 0.99
CA GLU A 39 -3.93 -5.45 -0.18
C GLU A 39 -2.49 -5.03 -0.54
N LEU A 40 -2.17 -3.74 -0.49
CA LEU A 40 -0.81 -3.24 -0.72
C LEU A 40 0.17 -3.71 0.36
N SER A 41 -0.25 -3.77 1.64
CA SER A 41 0.63 -4.23 2.72
C SER A 41 1.06 -5.69 2.55
N LYS A 42 0.17 -6.55 2.00
CA LYS A 42 0.50 -7.93 1.63
C LYS A 42 1.47 -8.04 0.46
N LYS A 43 1.45 -7.07 -0.46
CA LYS A 43 2.28 -7.07 -1.68
C LYS A 43 3.66 -6.42 -1.47
N ARG A 44 3.92 -5.80 -0.31
CA ARG A 44 5.19 -5.11 -0.01
C ARG A 44 6.45 -5.96 -0.21
N GLU A 45 6.37 -7.27 0.00
CA GLU A 45 7.52 -8.20 -0.13
C GLU A 45 7.61 -8.81 -1.51
N SER A 46 6.48 -8.94 -2.22
CA SER A 46 6.42 -9.52 -3.56
C SER A 46 6.75 -8.53 -4.67
N VAL A 47 6.67 -7.23 -4.39
CA VAL A 47 6.81 -6.16 -5.39
C VAL A 47 7.96 -5.23 -4.97
N PRO A 48 9.18 -5.44 -5.49
CA PRO A 48 10.35 -4.64 -5.10
C PRO A 48 10.20 -3.16 -5.49
N ASP A 49 9.54 -2.88 -6.61
CA ASP A 49 9.31 -1.51 -7.11
C ASP A 49 8.17 -0.77 -6.37
N LEU A 50 7.55 -1.38 -5.36
CA LEU A 50 6.37 -0.80 -4.71
C LEU A 50 6.68 0.55 -4.04
N ALA A 51 7.85 0.66 -3.40
CA ALA A 51 8.24 1.88 -2.71
C ALA A 51 8.34 3.10 -3.66
N PRO A 52 9.09 3.04 -4.78
CA PRO A 52 9.07 4.07 -5.81
C PRO A 52 7.67 4.36 -6.36
N MET A 53 6.84 3.33 -6.60
CA MET A 53 5.47 3.51 -7.08
C MET A 53 4.61 4.32 -6.09
N LEU A 54 4.72 4.04 -4.79
CA LEU A 54 4.00 4.79 -3.75
C LEU A 54 4.52 6.22 -3.61
N TRP A 55 5.83 6.42 -3.72
CA TRP A 55 6.48 7.72 -3.54
C TRP A 55 6.17 8.70 -4.67
N HIS A 56 6.22 8.22 -5.92
CA HIS A 56 5.97 9.06 -7.10
C HIS A 56 4.48 9.22 -7.42
N SER A 57 3.60 8.50 -6.74
CA SER A 57 2.15 8.65 -6.90
C SER A 57 1.64 9.88 -6.13
N CYS A 58 0.80 10.67 -6.80
CA CYS A 58 0.28 11.91 -6.24
C CYS A 58 -0.64 11.64 -5.06
N GLY A 59 -0.38 12.28 -3.91
CA GLY A 59 -1.24 12.21 -2.73
C GLY A 59 -1.15 10.91 -1.92
N THR A 60 -0.42 9.88 -2.39
CA THR A 60 -0.30 8.60 -1.70
C THR A 60 0.40 8.75 -0.34
N ILE A 61 1.57 9.37 -0.28
CA ILE A 61 2.29 9.60 0.98
C ILE A 61 1.47 10.47 1.94
N ALA A 62 0.79 11.50 1.43
CA ALA A 62 -0.09 12.33 2.23
C ALA A 62 -1.27 11.54 2.82
N ALA A 63 -1.88 10.63 2.05
CA ALA A 63 -2.92 9.73 2.53
C ALA A 63 -2.41 8.79 3.63
N LEU A 64 -1.20 8.23 3.49
CA LEU A 64 -0.58 7.39 4.53
C LEU A 64 -0.34 8.19 5.83
N LEU A 65 0.16 9.41 5.73
CA LEU A 65 0.33 10.30 6.89
C LEU A 65 -1.00 10.66 7.54
N GLN A 66 -2.04 10.89 6.75
CA GLN A 66 -3.38 11.18 7.26
C GLN A 66 -3.93 10.02 8.10
N GLU A 67 -3.68 8.77 7.72
CA GLU A 67 -4.08 7.59 8.52
C GLU A 67 -3.42 7.57 9.90
N ILE A 68 -2.16 8.03 10.00
CA ILE A 68 -1.47 8.15 11.28
C ILE A 68 -2.06 9.29 12.10
N VAL A 69 -2.25 10.47 11.51
CA VAL A 69 -2.79 11.64 12.24
C VAL A 69 -4.21 11.37 12.74
N ASN A 70 -5.02 10.65 11.97
CA ASN A 70 -6.38 10.29 12.34
C ASN A 70 -6.45 9.38 13.59
N ILE A 71 -5.36 8.70 13.96
CA ILE A 71 -5.31 7.84 15.14
C ILE A 71 -5.11 8.63 16.44
N TYR A 72 -4.53 9.82 16.37
CA TYR A 72 -4.11 10.59 17.56
C TYR A 72 -5.23 10.89 18.56
N PRO A 73 -6.46 11.24 18.14
CA PRO A 73 -7.57 11.42 19.09
C PRO A 73 -7.93 10.17 19.90
N SER A 74 -7.64 8.97 19.36
CA SER A 74 -7.90 7.69 20.03
C SER A 74 -6.74 7.20 20.90
N ILE A 75 -5.58 7.87 20.86
CA ILE A 75 -4.44 7.54 21.73
C ILE A 75 -4.65 8.08 23.14
N ASN A 76 -5.24 9.28 23.26
CA ASN A 76 -5.48 9.91 24.56
C ASN A 76 -6.85 10.63 24.59
N PRO A 77 -7.86 10.10 25.31
CA PRO A 77 -7.84 8.87 26.13
C PRO A 77 -7.71 7.59 25.26
N PRO A 78 -7.16 6.48 25.82
CA PRO A 78 -6.87 5.26 25.07
C PRO A 78 -8.16 4.52 24.71
N THR A 79 -8.76 4.95 23.60
CA THR A 79 -10.01 4.42 23.03
C THR A 79 -9.77 3.68 21.72
N LEU A 80 -8.49 3.44 21.40
CA LEU A 80 -8.04 2.76 20.20
C LEU A 80 -8.61 1.34 20.11
N THR A 81 -9.38 1.08 19.05
CA THR A 81 -9.91 -0.25 18.77
C THR A 81 -8.90 -1.11 18.00
N ALA A 82 -9.04 -2.44 18.07
CA ALA A 82 -8.23 -3.37 17.28
C ALA A 82 -8.31 -3.09 15.78
N HIS A 83 -9.50 -2.72 15.29
CA HIS A 83 -9.72 -2.35 13.89
C HIS A 83 -8.88 -1.13 13.48
N GLN A 84 -8.96 -0.04 14.25
CA GLN A 84 -8.17 1.18 14.01
C GLN A 84 -6.67 0.90 14.08
N SER A 85 -6.22 0.10 15.04
CA SER A 85 -4.82 -0.32 15.16
C SER A 85 -4.35 -1.08 13.93
N ASN A 86 -5.11 -2.07 13.45
CA ASN A 86 -4.74 -2.86 12.28
C ASN A 86 -4.63 -1.99 11.02
N ARG A 87 -5.57 -1.06 10.85
CA ARG A 87 -5.60 -0.14 9.71
C ARG A 87 -4.37 0.79 9.69
N VAL A 88 -4.04 1.43 10.81
CA VAL A 88 -2.84 2.29 10.88
C VAL A 88 -1.54 1.48 10.77
N CYS A 89 -1.50 0.25 11.28
CA CYS A 89 -0.35 -0.64 11.10
C CYS A 89 -0.09 -0.99 9.62
N ASN A 90 -1.14 -1.20 8.82
CA ASN A 90 -0.97 -1.39 7.37
C ASN A 90 -0.34 -0.17 6.70
N ALA A 91 -0.77 1.05 7.08
CA ALA A 91 -0.17 2.29 6.57
C ALA A 91 1.30 2.44 7.01
N LEU A 92 1.61 2.13 8.27
CA LEU A 92 2.98 2.13 8.79
C LEU A 92 3.87 1.11 8.08
N ALA A 93 3.36 -0.07 7.76
CA ALA A 93 4.10 -1.09 7.01
C ALA A 93 4.47 -0.61 5.60
N LEU A 94 3.60 0.16 4.94
CA LEU A 94 3.90 0.77 3.65
C LEU A 94 4.94 1.89 3.78
N LEU A 95 4.85 2.72 4.82
CA LEU A 95 5.88 3.74 5.08
C LEU A 95 7.24 3.11 5.41
N GLN A 96 7.27 1.99 6.12
CA GLN A 96 8.50 1.21 6.33
C GLN A 96 9.09 0.69 5.01
N CYS A 97 8.24 0.27 4.07
CA CYS A 97 8.67 -0.14 2.73
C CYS A 97 9.30 1.03 1.97
N VAL A 98 8.68 2.21 2.01
CA VAL A 98 9.25 3.44 1.41
C VAL A 98 10.58 3.81 2.06
N ALA A 99 10.69 3.76 3.40
CA ALA A 99 11.92 4.12 4.11
C ALA A 99 13.08 3.11 3.92
N SER A 100 12.76 1.85 3.64
CA SER A 100 13.79 0.80 3.45
C SER A 100 14.42 0.86 2.06
N HIS A 101 13.68 1.32 1.06
CA HIS A 101 14.13 1.36 -0.34
C HIS A 101 15.12 2.52 -0.60
N PRO A 102 16.26 2.27 -1.28
CA PRO A 102 17.34 3.25 -1.43
C PRO A 102 16.97 4.50 -2.23
N GLU A 103 16.00 4.38 -3.14
CA GLU A 103 15.54 5.49 -3.99
C GLU A 103 14.62 6.47 -3.28
N THR A 104 13.94 6.02 -2.22
CA THR A 104 12.87 6.78 -1.53
C THR A 104 13.17 7.02 -0.05
N ARG A 105 14.42 6.77 0.39
CA ARG A 105 14.89 7.00 1.75
C ARG A 105 15.16 8.48 2.04
#